data_AF-A0A5J4Q5P7-F1
#
_entry.id   AF-A0A5J4Q5P7-F1
#
_cell.length_a   1.000
_cell.length_b   1.000
_cell.length_c   1.000
_cell.angle_alpha   90.00
_cell.angle_beta   90.00
_cell.angle_gamma   90.00
#
_symmetry.space_group_name_H-M   'P 1'
#
loop_
_entity.id
_entity.type
_entity.pdbx_description
1 polymer ?
#
loop_
_entity_poly.entity_id
_entity_poly.type
_entity_poly.pdbx_seq_one_letter_code
_entity_poly.pdbx_strand_id
1 'polypeptide(L)'
;MNKVVSKERFSEKVFKLEVEAPLIAKARRAGHFVIVRTSEKGERIPLTIAEADIQKGTITLVIQEVGLTSTRLGELKPGGYITDVVGPLGQATHIENFGTVVCAVGGVGAAPMLPIVQALKAAGNKVVTVLAGRTKELIIFEKEMRESSDEVIIMTDDGSYGRKGLVTEGVEEVLKREKVNKCFAIGPAIMMKFVCLLTRKYEIPTDVSLNTIMVDGTGMCGACRITVGGKTRFVCVDGPEFDGHQVDFDEMLKRMGAFKSIEQKEMGKLTVCKSVPADKDGRSAAWREELRKSMKVKERMDIPRVRMNELDAEYRSHTRKEEVNQGLTQEQALRESKRCLDCANPGCMEGCPVSIDIPRFIKYIECGAFIEAAKTLRETSALPAVCGRVCPQEKQCEAKCIHVKSRKESVAIGYLERFAADYERESGQMSVPRMKEKNRRKIAVVGSDPAGLSFDGDMATYGYEVTV
;
A
#
# COMPACT_ATOMS: atom_id res chain seq x y z
N MET A 1 1.22 18.95 -7.52
CA MET A 1 0.48 17.68 -7.64
C MET A 1 0.50 17.24 -9.09
N ASN A 2 0.74 15.95 -9.33
CA ASN A 2 0.96 15.38 -10.65
C ASN A 2 -0.10 14.31 -10.91
N LYS A 3 -0.82 14.42 -12.02
CA LYS A 3 -1.95 13.55 -12.33
C LYS A 3 -1.48 12.17 -12.78
N VAL A 4 -2.13 11.12 -12.28
CA VAL A 4 -2.00 9.76 -12.79
C VAL A 4 -2.86 9.64 -14.05
N VAL A 5 -2.22 9.51 -15.21
CA VAL A 5 -2.88 9.42 -16.52
C VAL A 5 -3.38 8.00 -16.76
N SER A 6 -2.53 7.01 -16.53
CA SER A 6 -2.86 5.60 -16.75
C SER A 6 -2.18 4.71 -15.71
N LYS A 7 -2.71 3.50 -15.55
CA LYS A 7 -2.19 2.49 -14.64
C LYS A 7 -2.34 1.11 -15.24
N GLU A 8 -1.28 0.32 -15.14
CA GLU A 8 -1.24 -1.05 -15.61
C GLU A 8 -0.63 -1.93 -14.51
N ARG A 9 -1.18 -3.12 -14.26
CA ARG A 9 -0.62 -4.08 -13.31
C ARG A 9 0.09 -5.20 -14.07
N PHE A 10 1.37 -5.38 -13.80
CA PHE A 10 2.16 -6.50 -14.34
C PHE A 10 1.95 -7.78 -13.52
N SER A 11 1.77 -7.64 -12.20
CA SER A 11 1.45 -8.74 -11.28
C SER A 11 0.69 -8.22 -10.06
N GLU A 12 0.37 -9.09 -9.08
CA GLU A 12 -0.28 -8.67 -7.83
C GLU A 12 0.50 -7.54 -7.15
N LYS A 13 1.83 -7.61 -7.20
CA LYS A 13 2.73 -6.71 -6.46
C LYS A 13 3.45 -5.69 -7.33
N VAL A 14 3.33 -5.72 -8.66
CA VAL A 14 4.07 -4.82 -9.54
C VAL A 14 3.12 -4.10 -10.49
N PHE A 15 3.23 -2.78 -10.54
CA PHE A 15 2.39 -1.94 -11.38
C PHE A 15 3.17 -0.77 -11.98
N LYS A 16 2.66 -0.28 -13.10
CA LYS A 16 3.13 0.89 -13.83
C LYS A 16 2.15 2.04 -13.63
N LEU A 17 2.66 3.23 -13.37
CA LEU A 17 1.91 4.48 -13.40
C LEU A 17 2.49 5.39 -14.48
N GLU A 18 1.63 5.92 -15.33
CA GLU A 18 1.95 7.05 -16.19
C GLU A 18 1.51 8.32 -15.48
N VAL A 19 2.44 9.26 -15.28
CA VAL A 19 2.25 10.45 -14.45
C VAL A 19 2.60 11.69 -15.25
N GLU A 20 1.73 12.70 -15.20
CA GLU A 20 1.96 13.99 -15.84
C GLU A 20 3.12 14.73 -15.16
N ALA A 21 4.20 14.97 -15.91
CA ALA A 21 5.40 15.66 -15.44
C ALA A 21 6.21 16.22 -16.64
N PRO A 22 5.71 17.23 -17.35
CA PRO A 22 6.25 17.63 -18.66
C PRO A 22 7.70 18.12 -18.62
N LEU A 23 8.08 18.86 -17.56
CA LEU A 23 9.45 19.32 -17.38
C LEU A 23 10.41 18.15 -17.14
N ILE A 24 9.95 17.14 -16.39
CA ILE A 24 10.75 15.94 -16.10
C ILE A 24 10.90 15.09 -17.35
N ALA A 25 9.82 14.89 -18.10
CA ALA A 25 9.81 14.14 -19.34
C ALA A 25 10.81 14.70 -20.36
N LYS A 26 10.91 16.04 -20.46
CA LYS A 26 11.85 16.72 -21.37
C LYS A 26 13.31 16.60 -20.94
N ALA A 27 13.60 16.59 -19.63
CA ALA A 27 14.96 16.61 -19.10
C ALA A 27 15.54 15.22 -18.78
N ARG A 28 14.69 14.19 -18.75
CA ARG A 28 15.04 12.81 -18.42
C ARG A 28 16.12 12.24 -19.36
N ARG A 29 17.10 11.56 -18.77
CA ARG A 29 18.07 10.65 -19.43
C ARG A 29 18.14 9.34 -18.65
N ALA A 30 18.57 8.24 -19.28
CA ALA A 30 18.80 6.94 -18.62
C ALA A 30 19.59 7.11 -17.30
N GLY A 31 19.24 6.34 -16.27
CA GLY A 31 19.87 6.44 -14.93
C GLY A 31 19.22 7.42 -13.94
N HIS A 32 18.57 8.50 -14.39
CA HIS A 32 17.83 9.41 -13.48
C HIS A 32 16.67 8.74 -12.70
N PHE A 33 16.23 9.39 -11.64
CA PHE A 33 15.05 9.00 -10.85
C PHE A 33 14.25 10.24 -10.40
N VAL A 34 13.14 10.03 -9.69
CA VAL A 34 12.36 11.08 -9.01
C VAL A 34 12.21 10.77 -7.53
N ILE A 35 12.03 11.80 -6.72
CA ILE A 35 11.49 11.67 -5.36
C ILE A 35 9.99 11.93 -5.41
N VAL A 36 9.19 11.02 -4.86
CA VAL A 36 7.74 11.14 -4.79
C VAL A 36 7.23 11.19 -3.35
N ARG A 37 6.13 11.91 -3.14
CA ARG A 37 5.36 11.90 -1.90
C ARG A 37 3.86 11.81 -2.21
N THR A 38 3.17 10.88 -1.55
CA THR A 38 1.77 10.54 -1.87
C THR A 38 0.74 11.44 -1.20
N SER A 39 1.03 11.97 -0.02
CA SER A 39 0.14 12.87 0.74
C SER A 39 0.94 13.86 1.57
N GLU A 40 0.26 14.86 2.14
CA GLU A 40 0.89 15.88 3.02
C GLU A 40 1.69 15.24 4.18
N LYS A 41 1.15 14.17 4.78
CA LYS A 41 1.78 13.39 5.85
C LYS A 41 2.59 12.19 5.34
N GLY A 42 2.77 12.06 4.02
CA GLY A 42 3.52 10.97 3.41
C GLY A 42 5.03 11.14 3.55
N GLU A 43 5.76 10.04 3.52
CA GLU A 43 7.22 10.08 3.38
C GLU A 43 7.63 10.32 1.91
N ARG A 44 8.90 10.69 1.71
CA ARG A 44 9.52 10.88 0.41
C ARG A 44 10.26 9.60 0.02
N ILE A 45 9.96 9.03 -1.14
CA ILE A 45 10.63 7.82 -1.64
C ILE A 45 11.23 8.03 -3.04
N PRO A 46 12.41 7.45 -3.34
CA PRO A 46 12.97 7.46 -4.69
C PRO A 46 12.30 6.42 -5.58
N LEU A 47 11.98 6.79 -6.83
CA LEU A 47 11.48 5.89 -7.87
C LEU A 47 12.16 6.20 -9.20
N THR A 48 12.66 5.18 -9.90
CA THR A 48 13.27 5.37 -11.21
C THR A 48 12.22 5.74 -12.25
N ILE A 49 12.61 6.63 -13.17
CA ILE A 49 11.83 6.95 -14.37
C ILE A 49 12.13 5.86 -15.40
N ALA A 50 11.17 4.98 -15.68
CA ALA A 50 11.35 3.89 -16.64
C ALA A 50 11.31 4.41 -18.09
N GLU A 51 10.33 5.28 -18.38
CA GLU A 51 10.10 5.86 -19.72
C GLU A 51 9.63 7.32 -19.58
N ALA A 52 9.65 8.05 -20.69
CA ALA A 52 9.09 9.39 -20.80
C ALA A 52 8.47 9.59 -22.18
N ASP A 53 7.31 10.26 -22.23
CA ASP A 53 6.65 10.70 -23.45
C ASP A 53 6.65 12.23 -23.48
N ILE A 54 7.51 12.81 -24.33
CA ILE A 54 7.68 14.26 -24.41
C ILE A 54 6.43 14.93 -25.00
N GLN A 55 5.71 14.26 -25.90
CA GLN A 55 4.53 14.82 -26.55
C GLN A 55 3.34 14.86 -25.59
N LYS A 56 3.13 13.79 -24.81
CA LYS A 56 2.10 13.75 -23.76
C LYS A 56 2.52 14.49 -22.49
N GLY A 57 3.80 14.77 -22.31
CA GLY A 57 4.35 15.38 -21.10
C GLY A 57 4.29 14.45 -19.89
N THR A 58 4.41 13.14 -20.10
CA THR A 58 4.29 12.12 -19.06
C THR A 58 5.60 11.38 -18.80
N ILE A 59 5.75 10.88 -17.58
CA ILE A 59 6.80 9.93 -17.19
C ILE A 59 6.17 8.63 -16.72
N THR A 60 6.87 7.54 -16.93
CA THR A 60 6.46 6.21 -16.49
C THR A 60 7.25 5.83 -15.23
N LEU A 61 6.52 5.47 -14.16
CA LEU A 61 7.08 4.91 -12.94
C LEU A 61 6.64 3.46 -12.79
N VAL A 62 7.55 2.57 -12.43
CA VAL A 62 7.25 1.16 -12.17
C VAL A 62 7.57 0.85 -10.73
N ILE A 63 6.58 0.35 -9.99
CA ILE A 63 6.63 0.24 -8.54
C ILE A 63 6.31 -1.18 -8.13
N GLN A 64 7.11 -1.70 -7.19
CA GLN A 64 6.79 -2.91 -6.43
C GLN A 64 6.16 -2.55 -5.10
N GLU A 65 5.03 -3.19 -4.75
CA GLU A 65 4.42 -3.10 -3.44
C GLU A 65 5.28 -3.85 -2.40
N VAL A 66 6.06 -3.08 -1.63
CA VAL A 66 7.00 -3.58 -0.60
C VAL A 66 6.82 -2.93 0.78
N GLY A 67 6.08 -1.82 0.83
CA GLY A 67 5.92 -0.99 2.03
C GLY A 67 4.76 0.02 1.89
N LEU A 68 4.55 0.84 2.93
CA LEU A 68 3.33 1.64 3.11
C LEU A 68 3.07 2.57 1.93
N THR A 69 4.10 3.31 1.55
CA THR A 69 4.01 4.31 0.48
C THR A 69 3.82 3.66 -0.89
N SER A 70 4.49 2.53 -1.15
CA SER A 70 4.31 1.78 -2.40
C SER A 70 2.91 1.17 -2.53
N THR A 71 2.31 0.69 -1.43
CA THR A 71 0.93 0.19 -1.42
C THR A 71 -0.07 1.31 -1.67
N ARG A 72 0.11 2.48 -1.05
CA ARG A 72 -0.73 3.67 -1.32
C ARG A 72 -0.66 4.12 -2.78
N LEU A 73 0.53 4.10 -3.40
CA LEU A 73 0.67 4.32 -4.85
C LEU A 73 -0.10 3.26 -5.65
N GLY A 74 -0.09 2.01 -5.17
CA GLY A 74 -0.84 0.88 -5.70
C GLY A 74 -2.37 1.01 -5.56
N GLU A 75 -2.87 1.94 -4.75
CA GLU A 75 -4.31 2.22 -4.60
C GLU A 75 -4.77 3.38 -5.49
N LEU A 76 -3.86 4.23 -5.96
CA LEU A 76 -4.20 5.32 -6.87
C LEU A 76 -4.83 4.78 -8.15
N LYS A 77 -5.89 5.47 -8.60
CA LYS A 77 -6.60 5.20 -9.85
C LYS A 77 -6.23 6.29 -10.88
N PRO A 78 -6.37 6.02 -12.19
CA PRO A 78 -6.33 7.06 -13.21
C PRO A 78 -7.24 8.24 -12.84
N GLY A 79 -6.74 9.46 -13.00
CA GLY A 79 -7.37 10.70 -12.53
C GLY A 79 -7.02 11.10 -11.09
N GLY A 80 -6.41 10.22 -10.30
CA GLY A 80 -5.81 10.55 -9.02
C GLY A 80 -4.52 11.37 -9.14
N TYR A 81 -3.95 11.79 -8.01
CA TYR A 81 -2.77 12.66 -7.98
C TYR A 81 -1.69 12.15 -7.03
N ILE A 82 -0.43 12.30 -7.45
CA ILE A 82 0.72 12.25 -6.56
C ILE A 82 0.96 13.67 -6.05
N THR A 83 1.15 13.83 -4.74
CA THR A 83 1.23 15.16 -4.11
C THR A 83 2.46 15.92 -4.63
N ASP A 84 3.63 15.28 -4.54
CA ASP A 84 4.90 15.83 -5.01
C ASP A 84 5.64 14.84 -5.89
N VAL A 85 6.20 15.33 -7.00
CA VAL A 85 7.14 14.62 -7.86
C VAL A 85 8.30 15.57 -8.16
N VAL A 86 9.51 15.22 -7.72
CA VAL A 86 10.71 16.05 -7.88
C VAL A 86 11.75 15.29 -8.70
N GLY A 87 12.17 15.88 -9.82
CA GLY A 87 13.28 15.40 -10.62
C GLY A 87 13.36 16.05 -12.00
N PRO A 88 14.10 15.45 -12.95
CA PRO A 88 14.89 14.23 -12.77
C PRO A 88 16.09 14.47 -11.85
N LEU A 89 16.46 13.46 -11.06
CA LEU A 89 17.56 13.48 -10.09
C LEU A 89 18.59 12.40 -10.43
N GLY A 90 19.78 12.52 -9.84
CA GLY A 90 20.92 11.65 -10.15
C GLY A 90 21.64 12.04 -11.44
N GLN A 91 22.81 11.48 -11.63
CA GLN A 91 23.58 11.53 -12.86
C GLN A 91 23.00 10.56 -13.88
N ALA A 92 23.09 10.94 -15.15
CA ALA A 92 22.73 10.05 -16.25
C ALA A 92 23.74 8.91 -16.35
N THR A 93 23.27 7.73 -16.73
CA THR A 93 24.13 6.60 -17.07
C THR A 93 25.16 7.02 -18.12
N HIS A 94 26.41 6.63 -17.91
CA HIS A 94 27.46 6.83 -18.92
C HIS A 94 27.25 5.81 -20.05
N ILE A 95 26.96 6.32 -21.26
CA ILE A 95 26.66 5.51 -22.44
C ILE A 95 27.69 5.80 -23.52
N GLU A 96 28.38 4.76 -23.95
CA GLU A 96 29.26 4.75 -25.12
C GLU A 96 29.24 3.36 -25.77
N ASN A 97 30.00 3.18 -26.86
CA ASN A 97 30.17 1.87 -27.47
C ASN A 97 31.33 1.13 -26.78
N PHE A 98 30.99 0.27 -25.83
CA PHE A 98 31.92 -0.59 -25.10
C PHE A 98 32.27 -1.88 -25.86
N GLY A 99 31.48 -2.26 -26.88
CA GLY A 99 31.57 -3.57 -27.55
C GLY A 99 30.46 -4.52 -27.06
N THR A 100 30.83 -5.62 -26.41
CA THR A 100 29.85 -6.57 -25.83
C THR A 100 29.56 -6.23 -24.38
N VAL A 101 28.29 -6.08 -24.03
CA VAL A 101 27.83 -5.65 -22.72
C VAL A 101 26.85 -6.66 -22.14
N VAL A 102 27.03 -7.02 -20.87
CA VAL A 102 26.07 -7.86 -20.13
C VAL A 102 25.27 -7.01 -19.14
N CYS A 103 23.95 -7.06 -19.25
CA CYS A 103 23.02 -6.40 -18.33
C CYS A 103 22.40 -7.43 -17.38
N ALA A 104 22.83 -7.44 -16.11
CA ALA A 104 22.32 -8.33 -15.07
C ALA A 104 21.16 -7.68 -14.31
N VAL A 105 19.98 -8.29 -14.36
CA VAL A 105 18.73 -7.65 -13.93
C VAL A 105 18.00 -8.50 -12.91
N GLY A 106 17.60 -7.90 -11.80
CA GLY A 106 16.83 -8.57 -10.73
C GLY A 106 15.45 -7.98 -10.51
N GLY A 107 14.41 -8.75 -10.83
CA GLY A 107 13.00 -8.42 -10.59
C GLY A 107 12.61 -7.05 -11.16
N VAL A 108 12.11 -6.16 -10.29
CA VAL A 108 11.74 -4.79 -10.69
C VAL A 108 12.92 -3.92 -11.12
N GLY A 109 14.16 -4.38 -10.95
CA GLY A 109 15.35 -3.79 -11.57
C GLY A 109 15.28 -3.75 -13.10
N ALA A 110 14.36 -4.48 -13.73
CA ALA A 110 14.10 -4.36 -15.17
C ALA A 110 13.62 -2.96 -15.58
N ALA A 111 12.84 -2.29 -14.73
CA ALA A 111 12.35 -0.94 -15.01
C ALA A 111 13.46 0.12 -15.15
N PRO A 112 14.42 0.23 -14.22
CA PRO A 112 15.59 1.11 -14.42
C PRO A 112 16.54 0.61 -15.51
N MET A 113 16.64 -0.70 -15.74
CA MET A 113 17.56 -1.25 -16.75
C MET A 113 17.09 -1.05 -18.19
N LEU A 114 15.78 -1.11 -18.46
CA LEU A 114 15.23 -1.00 -19.82
C LEU A 114 15.74 0.23 -20.60
N PRO A 115 15.67 1.47 -20.05
CA PRO A 115 16.20 2.64 -20.75
C PRO A 115 17.73 2.60 -20.93
N ILE A 116 18.46 1.89 -20.07
CA ILE A 116 19.92 1.71 -20.21
C ILE A 116 20.22 0.75 -21.36
N VAL A 117 19.52 -0.39 -21.41
CA VAL A 117 19.63 -1.37 -22.50
C VAL A 117 19.32 -0.72 -23.85
N GLN A 118 18.24 0.05 -23.94
CA GLN A 118 17.88 0.80 -25.14
C GLN A 118 18.98 1.79 -25.55
N ALA A 119 19.55 2.54 -24.59
CA ALA A 119 20.62 3.49 -24.87
C ALA A 119 21.93 2.81 -25.31
N LEU A 120 22.31 1.69 -24.66
CA LEU A 120 23.47 0.89 -25.03
C LEU A 120 23.31 0.30 -26.44
N LYS A 121 22.12 -0.22 -26.75
CA LYS A 121 21.81 -0.77 -28.08
C LYS A 121 21.88 0.30 -29.16
N ALA A 122 21.31 1.48 -28.90
CA ALA A 122 21.38 2.63 -29.79
C ALA A 122 22.81 3.15 -30.00
N ALA A 123 23.69 3.01 -29.00
CA ALA A 123 25.11 3.35 -29.09
C ALA A 123 25.94 2.31 -29.87
N GLY A 124 25.34 1.22 -30.37
CA GLY A 124 25.99 0.21 -31.21
C GLY A 124 26.67 -0.92 -30.43
N ASN A 125 26.32 -1.11 -29.16
CA ASN A 125 26.79 -2.25 -28.37
C ASN A 125 26.07 -3.55 -28.78
N LYS A 126 26.77 -4.68 -28.63
CA LYS A 126 26.13 -6.00 -28.52
C LYS A 126 25.64 -6.18 -27.08
N VAL A 127 24.33 -6.28 -26.87
CA VAL A 127 23.72 -6.29 -25.53
C VAL A 127 23.15 -7.67 -25.23
N VAL A 128 23.66 -8.32 -24.19
CA VAL A 128 23.12 -9.57 -23.64
C VAL A 128 22.49 -9.28 -22.28
N THR A 129 21.19 -9.49 -22.16
CA THR A 129 20.44 -9.21 -20.93
C THR A 129 20.15 -10.52 -20.19
N VAL A 130 20.56 -10.61 -18.92
CA VAL A 130 20.20 -11.70 -18.01
C VAL A 130 19.12 -11.18 -17.07
N LEU A 131 17.87 -11.54 -17.37
CA LEU A 131 16.69 -11.12 -16.62
C LEU A 131 16.28 -12.20 -15.63
N ALA A 132 16.46 -11.91 -14.34
CA ALA A 132 16.23 -12.84 -13.25
C ALA A 132 15.12 -12.39 -12.28
N GLY A 133 14.40 -13.35 -11.70
CA GLY A 133 13.39 -13.10 -10.68
C GLY A 133 13.19 -14.32 -9.78
N ARG A 134 12.62 -14.14 -8.59
CA ARG A 134 12.36 -15.31 -7.70
C ARG A 134 11.37 -16.30 -8.30
N THR A 135 10.39 -15.78 -9.02
CA THR A 135 9.30 -16.50 -9.68
C THR A 135 8.97 -15.83 -11.01
N LYS A 136 8.22 -16.51 -11.89
CA LYS A 136 7.72 -15.98 -13.17
C LYS A 136 7.05 -14.62 -13.05
N GLU A 137 6.28 -14.39 -11.97
CA GLU A 137 5.51 -13.15 -11.76
C GLU A 137 6.37 -11.90 -11.54
N LEU A 138 7.67 -12.08 -11.26
CA LEU A 138 8.63 -11.00 -11.10
C LEU A 138 9.44 -10.72 -12.37
N ILE A 139 9.23 -11.49 -13.44
CA ILE A 139 9.81 -11.23 -14.76
C ILE A 139 8.90 -10.21 -15.45
N ILE A 140 9.38 -8.97 -15.54
CA ILE A 140 8.66 -7.85 -16.19
C ILE A 140 9.49 -7.32 -17.36
N PHE A 141 8.83 -6.68 -18.31
CA PHE A 141 9.44 -6.12 -19.52
C PHE A 141 10.23 -7.11 -20.40
N GLU A 142 9.90 -8.40 -20.36
CA GLU A 142 10.61 -9.38 -21.19
C GLU A 142 10.56 -9.04 -22.68
N LYS A 143 9.39 -8.64 -23.18
CA LYS A 143 9.19 -8.31 -24.60
C LYS A 143 10.08 -7.14 -24.99
N GLU A 144 10.00 -6.05 -24.24
CA GLU A 144 10.75 -4.82 -24.47
C GLU A 144 12.26 -5.03 -24.35
N MET A 145 12.68 -5.88 -23.40
CA MET A 145 14.08 -6.29 -23.25
C MET A 145 14.56 -7.10 -24.46
N ARG A 146 13.72 -8.01 -25.01
CA ARG A 146 14.05 -8.78 -26.22
C ARG A 146 14.14 -7.92 -27.46
N GLU A 147 13.28 -6.91 -27.58
CA GLU A 147 13.34 -5.93 -28.67
C GLU A 147 14.58 -5.04 -28.59
N SER A 148 15.11 -4.82 -27.39
CA SER A 148 16.22 -3.90 -27.13
C SER A 148 17.57 -4.60 -26.88
N SER A 149 17.63 -5.94 -26.92
CA SER A 149 18.84 -6.73 -26.68
C SER A 149 19.13 -7.65 -27.86
N ASP A 150 20.39 -8.04 -28.06
CA ASP A 150 20.76 -9.10 -29.02
C ASP A 150 20.38 -10.49 -28.50
N GLU A 151 20.42 -10.67 -27.18
CA GLU A 151 20.03 -11.91 -26.51
C GLU A 151 19.41 -11.59 -25.14
N VAL A 152 18.39 -12.35 -24.76
CA VAL A 152 17.79 -12.29 -23.42
C VAL A 152 17.75 -13.69 -22.82
N ILE A 153 18.44 -13.84 -21.70
CA ILE A 153 18.47 -15.03 -20.86
C ILE A 153 17.50 -14.81 -19.69
N ILE A 154 16.49 -15.68 -19.59
CA ILE A 154 15.53 -15.63 -18.48
C ILE A 154 15.95 -16.63 -17.40
N MET A 155 16.01 -16.17 -16.15
CA MET A 155 16.34 -16.99 -14.98
C MET A 155 15.30 -16.85 -13.87
N THR A 156 14.93 -17.96 -13.23
CA THR A 156 14.12 -17.94 -12.02
C THR A 156 14.70 -18.80 -10.91
N ASP A 157 14.67 -18.31 -9.68
CA ASP A 157 15.21 -19.05 -8.52
C ASP A 157 14.50 -20.40 -8.32
N ASP A 158 13.18 -20.42 -8.51
CA ASP A 158 12.33 -21.60 -8.35
C ASP A 158 12.22 -22.48 -9.61
N GLY A 159 12.65 -21.97 -10.78
CA GLY A 159 12.52 -22.63 -12.08
C GLY A 159 11.11 -22.54 -12.69
N SER A 160 10.26 -21.65 -12.18
CA SER A 160 8.89 -21.45 -12.68
C SER A 160 8.83 -20.89 -14.10
N TYR A 161 9.89 -20.25 -14.59
CA TYR A 161 10.00 -19.75 -15.96
C TYR A 161 11.45 -19.55 -16.42
N GLY A 162 11.73 -19.81 -17.69
CA GLY A 162 13.10 -19.78 -18.20
C GLY A 162 13.96 -20.88 -17.57
N ARG A 163 15.19 -20.55 -17.19
CA ARG A 163 16.13 -21.48 -16.57
C ARG A 163 16.10 -21.35 -15.05
N LYS A 164 16.16 -22.47 -14.34
CA LYS A 164 16.31 -22.46 -12.88
C LYS A 164 17.73 -22.04 -12.50
N GLY A 165 17.87 -21.04 -11.64
CA GLY A 165 19.16 -20.58 -11.13
C GLY A 165 19.20 -19.09 -10.83
N LEU A 166 20.35 -18.62 -10.36
CA LEU A 166 20.58 -17.21 -10.03
C LEU A 166 21.11 -16.41 -11.22
N VAL A 167 20.89 -15.10 -11.23
CA VAL A 167 21.41 -14.19 -12.27
C VAL A 167 22.91 -14.36 -12.52
N THR A 168 23.69 -14.68 -11.48
CA THR A 168 25.14 -14.86 -11.58
C THR A 168 25.51 -16.03 -12.49
N GLU A 169 24.71 -17.10 -12.50
CA GLU A 169 24.97 -18.27 -13.35
C GLU A 169 24.76 -17.90 -14.83
N GLY A 170 23.68 -17.17 -15.14
CA GLY A 170 23.43 -16.67 -16.50
C GLY A 170 24.47 -15.66 -16.96
N VAL A 171 24.95 -14.79 -16.07
CA VAL A 171 26.07 -13.88 -16.37
C VAL A 171 27.35 -14.67 -16.65
N GLU A 172 27.69 -15.63 -15.79
CA GLU A 172 28.92 -16.42 -15.91
C GLU A 172 28.94 -17.26 -17.20
N GLU A 173 27.78 -17.78 -17.64
CA GLU A 173 27.65 -18.46 -18.92
C GLU A 173 28.07 -17.58 -20.09
N VAL A 174 27.61 -16.32 -20.12
CA VAL A 174 27.99 -15.37 -21.18
C VAL A 174 29.48 -15.05 -21.10
N LEU A 175 30.02 -14.81 -19.90
CA LEU A 175 31.44 -14.54 -19.68
C LEU A 175 32.35 -15.69 -20.13
N LYS A 176 31.89 -16.95 -20.01
CA LYS A 176 32.63 -18.14 -20.48
C LYS A 176 32.52 -18.35 -21.99
N ARG A 177 31.40 -17.92 -22.58
CA ARG A 177 31.08 -18.15 -24.00
C ARG A 177 31.73 -17.12 -24.92
N GLU A 178 31.84 -15.86 -24.49
CA GLU A 178 32.34 -14.78 -25.32
C GLU A 178 33.04 -13.65 -24.54
N LYS A 179 33.79 -12.82 -25.25
CA LYS A 179 34.43 -11.64 -24.66
C LYS A 179 33.37 -10.58 -24.32
N VAL A 180 33.27 -10.26 -23.04
CA VAL A 180 32.44 -9.16 -22.52
C VAL A 180 33.36 -8.00 -22.11
N ASN A 181 32.96 -6.78 -22.43
CA ASN A 181 33.74 -5.56 -22.17
C ASN A 181 33.24 -4.79 -20.95
N LYS A 182 31.94 -4.90 -20.65
CA LYS A 182 31.30 -4.13 -19.59
C LYS A 182 30.10 -4.90 -19.03
N CYS A 183 29.87 -4.78 -17.73
CA CYS A 183 28.65 -5.27 -17.08
C CYS A 183 27.89 -4.11 -16.41
N PHE A 184 26.57 -4.14 -16.52
CA PHE A 184 25.67 -3.29 -15.73
C PHE A 184 24.80 -4.20 -14.88
N ALA A 185 24.70 -3.95 -13.57
CA ALA A 185 23.87 -4.75 -12.68
C ALA A 185 22.89 -3.90 -11.88
N ILE A 186 21.59 -4.23 -11.98
CA ILE A 186 20.53 -3.52 -11.26
C ILE A 186 19.51 -4.51 -10.69
N GLY A 187 19.31 -4.45 -9.38
CA GLY A 187 18.40 -5.34 -8.68
C GLY A 187 18.57 -5.23 -7.17
N PRO A 188 18.19 -6.27 -6.39
CA PRO A 188 18.45 -6.30 -4.95
C PRO A 188 19.94 -6.10 -4.63
N ALA A 189 20.26 -5.40 -3.54
CA ALA A 189 21.65 -5.11 -3.15
C ALA A 189 22.52 -6.38 -3.05
N ILE A 190 21.95 -7.48 -2.54
CA ILE A 190 22.64 -8.76 -2.46
C ILE A 190 22.97 -9.36 -3.84
N MET A 191 22.07 -9.18 -4.82
CA MET A 191 22.29 -9.61 -6.18
C MET A 191 23.43 -8.82 -6.83
N MET A 192 23.39 -7.49 -6.69
CA MET A 192 24.46 -6.61 -7.21
C MET A 192 25.82 -6.96 -6.60
N LYS A 193 25.87 -7.25 -5.29
CA LYS A 193 27.09 -7.73 -4.61
C LYS A 193 27.67 -8.98 -5.27
N PHE A 194 26.84 -10.00 -5.48
CA PHE A 194 27.32 -11.27 -6.04
C PHE A 194 27.67 -11.18 -7.53
N VAL A 195 26.98 -10.34 -8.31
CA VAL A 195 27.41 -10.03 -9.68
C VAL A 195 28.78 -9.35 -9.69
N CYS A 196 29.02 -8.36 -8.82
CA CYS A 196 30.33 -7.71 -8.72
C CYS A 196 31.46 -8.67 -8.30
N LEU A 197 31.19 -9.57 -7.36
CA LEU A 197 32.15 -10.59 -6.95
C LEU A 197 32.47 -11.57 -8.08
N LEU A 198 31.47 -11.93 -8.89
CA LEU A 198 31.65 -12.76 -10.07
C LEU A 198 32.48 -12.04 -11.12
N THR A 199 32.07 -10.84 -11.54
CA THR A 199 32.72 -10.09 -12.62
C THR A 199 34.13 -9.68 -12.28
N ARG A 200 34.46 -9.47 -10.99
CA ARG A 200 35.84 -9.27 -10.54
C ARG A 200 36.77 -10.43 -10.87
N LYS A 201 36.30 -11.68 -10.78
CA LYS A 201 37.10 -12.87 -11.11
C LYS A 201 37.49 -12.92 -12.60
N TYR A 202 36.68 -12.28 -13.43
CA TYR A 202 36.87 -12.19 -14.88
C TYR A 202 37.41 -10.81 -15.32
N GLU A 203 37.78 -9.95 -14.37
CA GLU A 203 38.30 -8.60 -14.63
C GLU A 203 37.37 -7.74 -15.50
N ILE A 204 36.05 -7.92 -15.37
CA ILE A 204 35.05 -7.19 -16.14
C ILE A 204 34.61 -5.93 -15.37
N PRO A 205 34.83 -4.71 -15.91
CA PRO A 205 34.32 -3.49 -15.32
C PRO A 205 32.80 -3.57 -15.13
N THR A 206 32.30 -3.24 -13.94
CA THR A 206 30.90 -3.45 -13.58
C THR A 206 30.31 -2.22 -12.91
N ASP A 207 29.29 -1.63 -13.53
CA ASP A 207 28.55 -0.52 -12.93
C ASP A 207 27.27 -1.04 -12.25
N VAL A 208 26.96 -0.51 -11.08
CA VAL A 208 25.78 -0.87 -10.30
C VAL A 208 24.94 0.35 -9.97
N SER A 209 23.62 0.26 -10.15
CA SER A 209 22.69 1.33 -9.79
C SER A 209 22.17 1.10 -8.37
N LEU A 210 22.63 1.92 -7.42
CA LEU A 210 22.37 1.73 -6.00
C LEU A 210 20.99 2.26 -5.58
N ASN A 211 20.31 1.50 -4.71
CA ASN A 211 18.98 1.80 -4.16
C ASN A 211 19.02 2.07 -2.65
N THR A 212 19.93 2.94 -2.20
CA THR A 212 20.03 3.34 -0.79
C THR A 212 18.83 4.17 -0.34
N ILE A 213 18.60 4.25 0.97
CA ILE A 213 17.61 5.14 1.59
C ILE A 213 17.85 6.58 1.14
N MET A 214 16.79 7.29 0.71
CA MET A 214 16.84 8.70 0.32
C MET A 214 15.73 9.50 1.01
N VAL A 215 15.93 10.80 1.16
CA VAL A 215 14.92 11.72 1.70
C VAL A 215 14.74 12.92 0.76
N ASP A 216 15.74 13.79 0.69
CA ASP A 216 15.73 14.99 -0.13
C ASP A 216 15.95 14.66 -1.61
N GLY A 217 16.95 13.82 -1.90
CA GLY A 217 17.37 13.46 -3.26
C GLY A 217 18.26 14.51 -3.94
N THR A 218 18.73 15.52 -3.20
CA THR A 218 19.47 16.68 -3.74
C THR A 218 20.81 16.92 -3.04
N GLY A 219 21.28 15.96 -2.22
CA GLY A 219 22.59 15.99 -1.57
C GLY A 219 22.65 16.76 -0.25
N MET A 220 21.51 17.16 0.33
CA MET A 220 21.47 18.04 1.49
C MET A 220 21.67 17.33 2.83
N CYS A 221 21.25 16.06 2.96
CA CYS A 221 21.17 15.40 4.28
C CYS A 221 22.09 14.18 4.46
N GLY A 222 22.66 13.61 3.39
CA GLY A 222 23.51 12.42 3.48
C GLY A 222 22.79 11.13 3.90
N ALA A 223 21.46 11.06 3.80
CA ALA A 223 20.70 9.82 4.05
C ALA A 223 21.09 8.71 3.06
N CYS A 224 21.38 9.08 1.83
CA CYS A 224 21.82 8.18 0.76
C CYS A 224 23.33 7.93 0.75
N ARG A 225 24.04 8.26 1.83
CA ARG A 225 25.49 8.06 1.87
C ARG A 225 25.85 6.59 1.77
N ILE A 226 26.97 6.33 1.12
CA ILE A 226 27.62 5.02 1.00
C ILE A 226 29.12 5.18 0.82
N THR A 227 29.92 4.21 1.25
CA THR A 227 31.35 4.16 0.96
C THR A 227 31.62 3.56 -0.43
N VAL A 228 32.33 4.31 -1.27
CA VAL A 228 32.84 3.85 -2.58
C VAL A 228 34.32 4.19 -2.68
N GLY A 229 35.17 3.17 -2.82
CA GLY A 229 36.63 3.35 -2.95
C GLY A 229 37.25 3.99 -1.71
N GLY A 230 36.72 3.68 -0.52
CA GLY A 230 37.15 4.27 0.75
C GLY A 230 36.71 5.72 0.98
N LYS A 231 35.88 6.29 0.10
CA LYS A 231 35.35 7.66 0.22
C LYS A 231 33.84 7.63 0.39
N THR A 232 33.32 8.50 1.25
CA THR A 232 31.87 8.71 1.36
C THR A 232 31.35 9.42 0.11
N ARG A 233 30.33 8.84 -0.51
CA ARG A 233 29.59 9.38 -1.67
C ARG A 233 28.11 9.44 -1.35
N PHE A 234 27.39 10.34 -2.01
CA PHE A 234 25.94 10.49 -1.89
C PHE A 234 25.26 10.00 -3.15
N VAL A 235 24.55 8.86 -3.07
CA VAL A 235 23.93 8.19 -4.22
C VAL A 235 23.03 9.11 -5.05
N CYS A 236 22.31 10.04 -4.41
CA CYS A 236 21.40 10.94 -5.12
C CYS A 236 22.05 12.01 -6.01
N VAL A 237 23.33 12.33 -5.79
CA VAL A 237 24.06 13.39 -6.53
C VAL A 237 25.32 12.89 -7.22
N ASP A 238 26.05 11.97 -6.59
CA ASP A 238 27.25 11.35 -7.15
C ASP A 238 26.91 10.12 -8.02
N GLY A 239 25.71 9.57 -7.87
CA GLY A 239 25.25 8.36 -8.55
C GLY A 239 23.93 8.58 -9.30
N PRO A 240 23.01 7.58 -9.36
CA PRO A 240 22.96 6.39 -8.51
C PRO A 240 23.92 5.27 -8.93
N GLU A 241 24.57 5.42 -10.08
CA GLU A 241 25.48 4.43 -10.64
C GLU A 241 26.92 4.63 -10.15
N PHE A 242 27.56 3.54 -9.75
CA PHE A 242 28.94 3.52 -9.28
C PHE A 242 29.68 2.30 -9.81
N ASP A 243 31.01 2.36 -9.81
CA ASP A 243 31.85 1.16 -9.96
C ASP A 243 31.55 0.18 -8.83
N GLY A 244 30.86 -0.91 -9.17
CA GLY A 244 30.41 -1.93 -8.24
C GLY A 244 31.56 -2.68 -7.56
N HIS A 245 32.77 -2.64 -8.11
CA HIS A 245 33.94 -3.21 -7.44
C HIS A 245 34.44 -2.32 -6.29
N GLN A 246 34.02 -1.05 -6.23
CA GLN A 246 34.44 -0.13 -5.18
C GLN A 246 33.40 0.08 -4.09
N VAL A 247 32.17 -0.43 -4.26
CA VAL A 247 31.05 -0.26 -3.33
C VAL A 247 31.19 -1.14 -2.08
N ASP A 248 31.00 -0.56 -0.90
CA ASP A 248 30.82 -1.31 0.35
C ASP A 248 29.38 -1.84 0.47
N PHE A 249 29.13 -3.03 -0.09
CA PHE A 249 27.82 -3.67 -0.02
C PHE A 249 27.41 -4.09 1.40
N ASP A 250 28.35 -4.33 2.31
CA ASP A 250 28.03 -4.73 3.69
C ASP A 250 27.55 -3.53 4.51
N GLU A 251 28.14 -2.35 4.30
CA GLU A 251 27.59 -1.08 4.77
C GLU A 251 26.18 -0.87 4.20
N MET A 252 26.00 -1.02 2.89
CA MET A 252 24.71 -0.81 2.23
C MET A 252 23.61 -1.69 2.82
N LEU A 253 23.86 -2.99 2.95
CA LEU A 253 22.88 -3.97 3.47
C LEU A 253 22.51 -3.67 4.93
N LYS A 254 23.47 -3.30 5.77
CA LYS A 254 23.21 -2.88 7.17
C LYS A 254 22.32 -1.63 7.21
N ARG A 255 22.63 -0.63 6.38
CA ARG A 255 21.86 0.63 6.32
C ARG A 255 20.42 0.41 5.87
N MET A 256 20.19 -0.43 4.86
CA MET A 256 18.84 -0.76 4.38
C MET A 256 17.98 -1.46 5.46
N GLY A 257 18.60 -2.10 6.46
CA GLY A 257 17.88 -2.71 7.58
C GLY A 257 17.50 -1.76 8.71
N ALA A 258 17.94 -0.49 8.68
CA ALA A 258 17.87 0.42 9.84
C ALA A 258 16.44 0.73 10.31
N PHE A 259 15.45 0.77 9.40
CA PHE A 259 14.08 1.17 9.71
C PHE A 259 13.07 0.02 9.64
N LYS A 260 13.53 -1.22 9.51
CA LYS A 260 12.68 -2.40 9.26
C LYS A 260 11.58 -2.60 10.30
N SER A 261 11.85 -2.34 11.58
CA SER A 261 10.85 -2.45 12.65
C SER A 261 9.75 -1.40 12.55
N ILE A 262 10.10 -0.17 12.17
CA ILE A 262 9.16 0.94 11.97
C ILE A 262 8.33 0.67 10.71
N GLU A 263 8.98 0.29 9.61
CA GLU A 263 8.31 -0.08 8.36
C GLU A 263 7.28 -1.20 8.57
N GLN A 264 7.64 -2.25 9.32
CA GLN A 264 6.72 -3.34 9.68
C GLN A 264 5.53 -2.86 10.51
N LYS A 265 5.77 -1.97 11.49
CA LYS A 265 4.71 -1.40 12.32
C LYS A 265 3.74 -0.57 11.48
N GLU A 266 4.25 0.31 10.61
CA GLU A 266 3.43 1.15 9.74
C GLU A 266 2.68 0.32 8.69
N MET A 267 3.29 -0.74 8.16
CA MET A 267 2.60 -1.72 7.31
C MET A 267 1.46 -2.42 8.04
N GLY A 268 1.61 -2.71 9.33
CA GLY A 268 0.53 -3.25 10.16
C GLY A 268 -0.72 -2.36 10.19
N LYS A 269 -0.57 -1.04 10.04
CA LYS A 269 -1.71 -0.09 9.98
C LYS A 269 -2.46 -0.13 8.66
N LEU A 270 -1.78 -0.53 7.59
CA LEU A 270 -2.34 -0.75 6.24
C LEU A 270 -3.14 -2.04 6.14
N THR A 271 -3.13 -2.89 7.17
CA THR A 271 -3.92 -4.13 7.25
C THR A 271 -5.41 -3.82 7.47
N VAL A 272 -5.97 -2.99 6.59
CA VAL A 272 -7.38 -2.74 6.35
C VAL A 272 -7.63 -3.39 4.99
N CYS A 273 -8.38 -4.50 5.02
CA CYS A 273 -8.53 -5.56 4.02
C CYS A 273 -8.16 -5.29 2.54
N LYS A 274 -7.35 -6.19 1.95
CA LYS A 274 -7.02 -6.30 0.51
C LYS A 274 -8.22 -6.63 -0.40
N SER A 275 -9.35 -7.04 0.18
CA SER A 275 -10.63 -7.18 -0.51
C SER A 275 -11.73 -7.12 0.52
N VAL A 276 -12.75 -6.30 0.25
CA VAL A 276 -13.95 -6.22 1.08
C VAL A 276 -14.73 -7.54 0.91
N PRO A 277 -14.91 -8.37 1.96
CA PRO A 277 -15.60 -9.64 1.82
C PRO A 277 -17.08 -9.41 1.52
N ALA A 278 -17.60 -10.03 0.46
CA ALA A 278 -19.03 -9.99 0.17
C ALA A 278 -19.80 -10.91 1.13
N ASP A 279 -20.86 -10.40 1.75
CA ASP A 279 -21.68 -11.14 2.71
C ASP A 279 -22.84 -11.91 2.05
N LYS A 280 -22.51 -12.78 1.08
CA LYS A 280 -23.52 -13.52 0.30
C LYS A 280 -24.31 -14.54 1.13
N ASP A 281 -23.75 -15.00 2.26
CA ASP A 281 -24.32 -16.05 3.11
C ASP A 281 -24.47 -15.62 4.59
N GLY A 282 -24.45 -14.31 4.86
CA GLY A 282 -24.57 -13.76 6.21
C GLY A 282 -23.57 -14.39 7.20
N ARG A 283 -24.07 -14.91 8.33
CA ARG A 283 -23.22 -15.50 9.39
C ARG A 283 -22.44 -16.77 8.99
N SER A 284 -22.85 -17.43 7.91
CA SER A 284 -22.16 -18.57 7.30
C SER A 284 -21.13 -18.18 6.24
N ALA A 285 -20.94 -16.88 5.96
CA ALA A 285 -19.94 -16.44 5.00
C ALA A 285 -18.54 -16.94 5.39
N ALA A 286 -17.80 -17.46 4.41
CA ALA A 286 -16.51 -18.14 4.61
C ALA A 286 -15.50 -17.27 5.39
N TRP A 287 -15.48 -15.96 5.13
CA TRP A 287 -14.60 -15.01 5.81
C TRP A 287 -14.92 -14.86 7.31
N ARG A 288 -16.19 -14.96 7.70
CA ARG A 288 -16.59 -14.95 9.12
C ARG A 288 -16.21 -16.25 9.81
N GLU A 289 -16.34 -17.37 9.10
CA GLU A 289 -15.90 -18.66 9.62
C GLU A 289 -14.38 -18.69 9.84
N GLU A 290 -13.60 -18.16 8.90
CA GLU A 290 -12.15 -18.02 9.02
C GLU A 290 -11.77 -17.13 10.21
N LEU A 291 -12.42 -15.97 10.37
CA LEU A 291 -12.21 -15.12 11.54
C LEU A 291 -12.53 -15.86 12.85
N ARG A 292 -13.64 -16.60 12.94
CA ARG A 292 -13.96 -17.41 14.13
C ARG A 292 -12.87 -18.43 14.42
N LYS A 293 -12.30 -19.08 13.40
CA LYS A 293 -11.21 -20.06 13.55
C LYS A 293 -9.85 -19.44 13.87
N SER A 294 -9.63 -18.17 13.51
CA SER A 294 -8.34 -17.48 13.70
C SER A 294 -7.92 -17.28 15.17
N MET A 295 -8.86 -17.34 16.12
CA MET A 295 -8.58 -17.13 17.54
C MET A 295 -9.55 -17.94 18.39
N LYS A 296 -9.04 -18.62 19.41
CA LYS A 296 -9.85 -19.47 20.28
C LYS A 296 -10.83 -18.62 21.11
N VAL A 297 -11.99 -19.18 21.44
CA VAL A 297 -13.01 -18.49 22.25
C VAL A 297 -12.45 -17.99 23.58
N LYS A 298 -11.63 -18.82 24.26
CA LYS A 298 -10.99 -18.45 25.53
C LYS A 298 -10.10 -17.21 25.36
N GLU A 299 -9.28 -17.18 24.32
CA GLU A 299 -8.39 -16.05 24.02
C GLU A 299 -9.20 -14.77 23.77
N ARG A 300 -10.28 -14.84 22.98
CA ARG A 300 -11.18 -13.69 22.73
C ARG A 300 -11.82 -13.17 24.01
N MET A 301 -12.19 -14.06 24.93
CA MET A 301 -12.78 -13.71 26.22
C MET A 301 -11.77 -13.16 27.22
N ASP A 302 -10.49 -13.43 27.05
CA ASP A 302 -9.42 -12.97 27.96
C ASP A 302 -8.83 -11.61 27.54
N ILE A 303 -9.15 -11.12 26.33
CA ILE A 303 -8.86 -9.74 25.94
C ILE A 303 -9.49 -8.80 26.99
N PRO A 304 -8.84 -7.69 27.40
CA PRO A 304 -9.46 -6.66 28.25
C PRO A 304 -10.38 -5.71 27.46
N ARG A 305 -11.52 -5.32 28.05
CA ARG A 305 -12.45 -4.35 27.43
C ARG A 305 -11.76 -3.01 27.28
N VAL A 306 -11.88 -2.41 26.10
CA VAL A 306 -11.36 -1.08 25.83
C VAL A 306 -12.22 -0.03 26.54
N ARG A 307 -11.57 0.98 27.14
CA ARG A 307 -12.23 2.16 27.69
C ARG A 307 -12.28 3.26 26.63
N MET A 308 -13.36 4.03 26.63
CA MET A 308 -13.50 5.19 25.75
C MET A 308 -12.38 6.19 26.09
N ASN A 309 -11.76 6.78 25.07
CA ASN A 309 -10.84 7.89 25.31
C ASN A 309 -11.66 9.11 25.72
N GLU A 310 -11.23 9.80 26.76
CA GLU A 310 -11.91 10.96 27.31
C GLU A 310 -10.93 12.14 27.39
N LEU A 311 -11.47 13.36 27.24
CA LEU A 311 -10.74 14.57 27.58
C LEU A 311 -10.29 14.52 29.04
N ASP A 312 -9.10 15.08 29.28
CA ASP A 312 -8.56 15.22 30.62
C ASP A 312 -9.57 15.87 31.57
N ALA A 313 -9.66 15.32 32.79
CA ALA A 313 -10.67 15.71 33.77
C ALA A 313 -10.48 17.15 34.26
N GLU A 314 -9.23 17.59 34.43
CA GLU A 314 -8.90 18.96 34.84
C GLU A 314 -9.24 19.93 33.71
N TYR A 315 -8.83 19.61 32.47
CA TYR A 315 -9.16 20.41 31.29
C TYR A 315 -10.67 20.60 31.08
N ARG A 316 -11.46 19.50 31.12
CA ARG A 316 -12.91 19.55 30.88
C ARG A 316 -13.72 20.15 32.03
N SER A 317 -13.10 20.33 33.20
CA SER A 317 -13.73 21.06 34.31
C SER A 317 -13.81 22.56 34.06
N HIS A 318 -12.90 23.09 33.22
CA HIS A 318 -12.80 24.52 32.91
C HIS A 318 -13.28 24.89 31.50
N THR A 319 -13.34 23.92 30.57
CA THR A 319 -13.71 24.16 29.16
C THR A 319 -14.89 23.28 28.75
N ARG A 320 -15.90 23.86 28.08
CA ARG A 320 -17.15 23.16 27.67
C ARG A 320 -17.45 23.20 26.17
N LYS A 321 -16.42 23.34 25.33
CA LYS A 321 -16.59 23.52 23.88
C LYS A 321 -16.41 22.24 23.06
N GLU A 322 -15.92 21.18 23.67
CA GLU A 322 -15.55 19.94 22.99
C GLU A 322 -16.30 18.75 23.59
N GLU A 323 -16.48 17.70 22.79
CA GLU A 323 -17.05 16.43 23.27
C GLU A 323 -16.05 15.75 24.20
N VAL A 324 -16.49 15.36 25.41
CA VAL A 324 -15.61 14.68 26.39
C VAL A 324 -15.13 13.34 25.86
N ASN A 325 -16.04 12.53 25.32
CA ASN A 325 -15.67 11.26 24.71
C ASN A 325 -15.04 11.53 23.33
N GLN A 326 -13.83 11.04 23.12
CA GLN A 326 -13.04 11.26 21.91
C GLN A 326 -13.13 10.11 20.89
N GLY A 327 -13.92 9.07 21.18
CA GLY A 327 -14.01 7.89 20.32
C GLY A 327 -12.83 6.92 20.51
N LEU A 328 -12.86 5.81 19.79
CA LEU A 328 -11.76 4.83 19.77
C LEU A 328 -10.79 5.15 18.63
N THR A 329 -9.50 4.90 18.84
CA THR A 329 -8.55 4.79 17.74
C THR A 329 -8.83 3.52 16.91
N GLN A 330 -8.34 3.49 15.67
CA GLN A 330 -8.46 2.30 14.82
C GLN A 330 -7.89 1.03 15.48
N GLU A 331 -6.73 1.17 16.16
CA GLU A 331 -6.08 0.06 16.87
C GLU A 331 -6.93 -0.43 18.05
N GLN A 332 -7.54 0.50 18.80
CA GLN A 332 -8.46 0.19 19.88
C GLN A 332 -9.73 -0.50 19.37
N ALA A 333 -10.33 0.00 18.28
CA ALA A 333 -11.52 -0.60 17.66
C ALA A 333 -11.24 -2.01 17.13
N LEU A 334 -10.08 -2.25 16.50
CA LEU A 334 -9.63 -3.57 16.08
C LEU A 334 -9.39 -4.51 17.26
N ARG A 335 -8.89 -4.01 18.40
CA ARG A 335 -8.70 -4.82 19.60
C ARG A 335 -10.03 -5.20 20.25
N GLU A 336 -10.93 -4.24 20.35
CA GLU A 336 -12.24 -4.43 20.98
C GLU A 336 -13.14 -5.34 20.13
N SER A 337 -13.11 -5.23 18.80
CA SER A 337 -13.89 -6.08 17.89
C SER A 337 -13.54 -7.56 18.00
N LYS A 338 -12.27 -7.89 18.26
CA LYS A 338 -11.79 -9.27 18.49
C LYS A 338 -12.46 -9.95 19.69
N ARG A 339 -13.02 -9.22 20.65
CA ARG A 339 -13.79 -9.80 21.77
C ARG A 339 -15.11 -10.42 21.31
N CYS A 340 -15.65 -9.98 20.17
CA CYS A 340 -16.89 -10.54 19.63
C CYS A 340 -16.69 -12.00 19.22
N LEU A 341 -17.52 -12.88 19.79
CA LEU A 341 -17.47 -14.31 19.51
C LEU A 341 -18.22 -14.70 18.23
N ASP A 342 -18.95 -13.76 17.62
CA ASP A 342 -19.84 -14.04 16.48
C ASP A 342 -20.79 -15.21 16.76
N CYS A 343 -21.58 -15.04 17.83
CA CYS A 343 -22.43 -16.08 18.39
C CYS A 343 -23.46 -16.59 17.38
N ALA A 344 -23.68 -17.91 17.38
CA ALA A 344 -24.75 -18.55 16.60
C ALA A 344 -26.15 -18.04 16.99
N ASN A 345 -26.36 -17.71 18.27
CA ASN A 345 -27.58 -17.08 18.78
C ASN A 345 -27.23 -15.75 19.48
N PRO A 346 -27.23 -14.63 18.76
CA PRO A 346 -26.71 -13.35 19.23
C PRO A 346 -27.78 -12.61 20.05
N GLY A 347 -27.78 -12.83 21.36
CA GLY A 347 -28.67 -12.09 22.27
C GLY A 347 -28.52 -10.57 22.20
N CYS A 348 -27.38 -10.06 21.72
CA CYS A 348 -27.20 -8.63 21.47
C CYS A 348 -28.13 -8.08 20.39
N MET A 349 -28.50 -8.86 19.37
CA MET A 349 -29.46 -8.45 18.35
C MET A 349 -30.88 -8.39 18.91
N GLU A 350 -31.27 -9.37 19.73
CA GLU A 350 -32.56 -9.35 20.44
C GLU A 350 -32.66 -8.18 21.43
N GLY A 351 -31.54 -7.80 22.05
CA GLY A 351 -31.46 -6.65 22.94
C GLY A 351 -31.45 -5.29 22.24
N CYS A 352 -31.34 -5.25 20.91
CA CYS A 352 -31.27 -4.01 20.14
C CYS A 352 -32.66 -3.61 19.63
N PRO A 353 -33.22 -2.46 20.05
CA PRO A 353 -34.59 -2.07 19.67
C PRO A 353 -34.75 -1.80 18.17
N VAL A 354 -33.66 -1.45 17.49
CA VAL A 354 -33.62 -1.19 16.04
C VAL A 354 -33.04 -2.36 15.24
N SER A 355 -32.83 -3.51 15.87
CA SER A 355 -32.43 -4.77 15.20
C SER A 355 -31.13 -4.70 14.37
N ILE A 356 -30.16 -3.89 14.81
CA ILE A 356 -28.82 -3.84 14.19
C ILE A 356 -28.18 -5.23 14.16
N ASP A 357 -27.60 -5.63 13.02
CA ASP A 357 -26.74 -6.81 12.92
C ASP A 357 -25.37 -6.54 13.57
N ILE A 358 -25.38 -6.61 14.90
CA ILE A 358 -24.22 -6.31 15.74
C ILE A 358 -23.03 -7.22 15.42
N PRO A 359 -23.19 -8.56 15.32
CA PRO A 359 -22.07 -9.42 14.97
C PRO A 359 -21.45 -9.07 13.62
N ARG A 360 -22.25 -8.75 12.60
CA ARG A 360 -21.75 -8.44 11.25
C ARG A 360 -20.90 -7.17 11.24
N PHE A 361 -21.39 -6.04 11.76
CA PHE A 361 -20.59 -4.82 11.70
C PHE A 361 -19.31 -4.94 12.53
N ILE A 362 -19.35 -5.63 13.68
CA ILE A 362 -18.16 -5.83 14.51
C ILE A 362 -17.14 -6.70 13.77
N LYS A 363 -17.57 -7.73 13.02
CA LYS A 363 -16.65 -8.55 12.22
C LYS A 363 -16.07 -7.81 11.03
N TYR A 364 -16.82 -6.89 10.43
CA TYR A 364 -16.25 -5.95 9.48
C TYR A 364 -15.18 -5.05 10.12
N ILE A 365 -15.38 -4.57 11.35
CA ILE A 365 -14.32 -3.86 12.07
C ILE A 365 -13.11 -4.77 12.33
N GLU A 366 -13.33 -6.03 12.74
CA GLU A 366 -12.24 -6.98 13.02
C GLU A 366 -11.36 -7.29 11.80
N CYS A 367 -11.93 -7.38 10.59
CA CYS A 367 -11.16 -7.53 9.35
C CYS A 367 -10.73 -6.19 8.72
N GLY A 368 -10.99 -5.07 9.39
CA GLY A 368 -10.60 -3.73 8.95
C GLY A 368 -11.52 -3.10 7.90
N ALA A 369 -12.62 -3.73 7.50
CA ALA A 369 -13.59 -3.19 6.56
C ALA A 369 -14.55 -2.16 7.20
N PHE A 370 -14.02 -1.02 7.68
CA PHE A 370 -14.78 -0.06 8.48
C PHE A 370 -15.97 0.58 7.74
N ILE A 371 -15.84 0.80 6.43
CA ILE A 371 -16.94 1.35 5.61
C ILE A 371 -18.08 0.35 5.48
N GLU A 372 -17.80 -0.95 5.37
CA GLU A 372 -18.86 -1.97 5.38
C GLU A 372 -19.48 -2.14 6.77
N ALA A 373 -18.71 -1.92 7.83
CA ALA A 373 -19.27 -1.84 9.18
C ALA A 373 -20.27 -0.68 9.28
N ALA A 374 -19.93 0.50 8.75
CA ALA A 374 -20.84 1.65 8.73
C ALA A 374 -22.09 1.41 7.86
N LYS A 375 -21.91 0.83 6.65
CA LYS A 375 -23.03 0.42 5.79
C LYS A 375 -23.98 -0.53 6.48
N THR A 376 -23.44 -1.53 7.18
CA THR A 376 -24.21 -2.49 7.98
C THR A 376 -25.10 -1.79 9.01
N LEU A 377 -24.60 -0.74 9.67
CA LEU A 377 -25.39 0.05 10.62
C LEU A 377 -26.51 0.81 9.92
N ARG A 378 -26.22 1.39 8.74
CA ARG A 378 -27.19 2.17 7.95
C ARG A 378 -28.34 1.36 7.36
N GLU A 379 -28.23 0.04 7.31
CA GLU A 379 -29.34 -0.82 6.87
C GLU A 379 -30.55 -0.76 7.80
N THR A 380 -30.33 -0.44 9.08
CA THR A 380 -31.39 -0.47 10.12
C THR A 380 -31.47 0.80 10.96
N SER A 381 -30.45 1.66 10.91
CA SER A 381 -30.43 2.96 11.61
C SER A 381 -30.12 4.10 10.65
N ALA A 382 -31.00 5.09 10.59
CA ALA A 382 -30.75 6.32 9.85
C ALA A 382 -29.68 7.22 10.51
N LEU A 383 -29.44 7.03 11.83
CA LEU A 383 -28.63 7.92 12.66
C LEU A 383 -27.58 7.16 13.49
N PRO A 384 -26.72 6.30 12.90
CA PRO A 384 -25.77 5.49 13.66
C PRO A 384 -24.75 6.33 14.44
N ALA A 385 -24.39 7.52 13.94
CA ALA A 385 -23.52 8.46 14.64
C ALA A 385 -24.13 9.00 15.93
N VAL A 386 -25.46 9.13 15.99
CA VAL A 386 -26.20 9.53 17.19
C VAL A 386 -26.37 8.34 18.11
N CYS A 387 -26.79 7.17 17.59
CA CYS A 387 -26.95 5.94 18.36
C CYS A 387 -25.68 5.56 19.14
N GLY A 388 -24.51 5.60 18.50
CA GLY A 388 -23.23 5.34 19.16
C GLY A 388 -22.85 6.32 20.28
N ARG A 389 -23.55 7.47 20.41
CA ARG A 389 -23.31 8.50 21.44
C ARG A 389 -24.33 8.48 22.57
N VAL A 390 -25.61 8.19 22.27
CA VAL A 390 -26.72 8.41 23.23
C VAL A 390 -27.50 7.16 23.57
N CYS A 391 -27.37 6.06 22.81
CA CYS A 391 -28.12 4.84 23.09
C CYS A 391 -27.64 4.24 24.42
N PRO A 392 -28.53 3.78 25.31
CA PRO A 392 -28.14 3.15 26.58
C PRO A 392 -27.78 1.67 26.36
N GLN A 393 -26.68 1.41 25.64
CA GLN A 393 -26.32 0.05 25.20
C GLN A 393 -26.09 -0.91 26.38
N GLU A 394 -25.61 -0.39 27.50
CA GLU A 394 -25.36 -1.11 28.75
C GLU A 394 -26.62 -1.70 29.38
N LYS A 395 -27.81 -1.16 29.05
CA LYS A 395 -29.12 -1.67 29.46
C LYS A 395 -29.80 -2.50 28.37
N GLN A 396 -29.24 -2.52 27.16
CA GLN A 396 -29.83 -3.09 25.95
C GLN A 396 -28.95 -4.21 25.38
N CYS A 397 -28.33 -3.99 24.22
CA CYS A 397 -27.57 -5.00 23.49
C CYS A 397 -26.35 -5.51 24.25
N GLU A 398 -25.66 -4.66 25.02
CA GLU A 398 -24.51 -5.09 25.83
C GLU A 398 -24.94 -5.92 27.05
N ALA A 399 -26.10 -5.62 27.65
CA ALA A 399 -26.66 -6.40 28.77
C ALA A 399 -26.97 -7.84 28.38
N LYS A 400 -27.28 -8.08 27.09
CA LYS A 400 -27.57 -9.41 26.54
C LYS A 400 -26.34 -10.14 25.98
N CYS A 401 -25.16 -9.53 26.05
CA CYS A 401 -23.92 -10.14 25.56
C CYS A 401 -23.54 -11.39 26.36
N ILE A 402 -23.06 -12.45 25.68
CA ILE A 402 -22.66 -13.71 26.34
C ILE A 402 -21.48 -13.56 27.32
N HIS A 403 -20.67 -12.51 27.17
CA HIS A 403 -19.62 -12.17 28.14
C HIS A 403 -20.20 -11.91 29.53
N VAL A 404 -21.36 -11.25 29.60
CA VAL A 404 -22.06 -10.95 30.87
C VAL A 404 -22.52 -12.24 31.55
N LYS A 405 -23.04 -13.21 30.79
CA LYS A 405 -23.40 -14.55 31.33
C LYS A 405 -22.19 -15.27 31.92
N SER A 406 -21.00 -15.00 31.39
CA SER A 406 -19.73 -15.54 31.89
C SER A 406 -19.07 -14.66 32.96
N ARG A 407 -19.80 -13.71 33.56
CA ARG A 407 -19.31 -12.74 34.58
C ARG A 407 -18.12 -11.90 34.12
N LYS A 408 -18.02 -11.61 32.82
CA LYS A 408 -17.04 -10.71 32.21
C LYS A 408 -17.72 -9.47 31.65
N GLU A 409 -16.96 -8.41 31.42
CA GLU A 409 -17.49 -7.20 30.77
C GLU A 409 -17.94 -7.49 29.33
N SER A 410 -19.04 -6.86 28.91
CA SER A 410 -19.57 -6.95 27.54
C SER A 410 -18.51 -6.58 26.49
N VAL A 411 -18.77 -6.95 25.23
CA VAL A 411 -18.17 -6.24 24.10
C VAL A 411 -18.72 -4.81 24.13
N ALA A 412 -17.85 -3.81 23.97
CA ALA A 412 -18.24 -2.40 23.91
C ALA A 412 -18.88 -2.06 22.55
N ILE A 413 -20.08 -2.59 22.33
CA ILE A 413 -20.86 -2.47 21.09
C ILE A 413 -21.08 -1.00 20.76
N GLY A 414 -21.46 -0.18 21.75
CA GLY A 414 -21.71 1.25 21.51
C GLY A 414 -20.45 2.01 21.06
N TYR A 415 -19.28 1.65 21.59
CA TYR A 415 -18.02 2.28 21.22
C TYR A 415 -17.61 1.93 19.79
N LEU A 416 -17.83 0.67 19.39
CA LEU A 416 -17.58 0.20 18.03
C LEU A 416 -18.57 0.78 17.02
N GLU A 417 -19.84 0.94 17.40
CA GLU A 417 -20.87 1.61 16.59
C GLU A 417 -20.49 3.07 16.31
N ARG A 418 -20.10 3.80 17.37
CA ARG A 418 -19.59 5.17 17.23
C ARG A 418 -18.37 5.23 16.31
N PHE A 419 -17.39 4.35 16.52
CA PHE A 419 -16.18 4.31 15.70
C PHE A 419 -16.51 4.14 14.21
N ALA A 420 -17.38 3.19 13.85
CA ALA A 420 -17.74 2.95 12.45
C ALA A 420 -18.45 4.18 11.83
N ALA A 421 -19.36 4.81 12.57
CA ALA A 421 -20.08 5.99 12.10
C ALA A 421 -19.18 7.22 11.95
N ASP A 422 -18.27 7.45 12.91
CA ASP A 422 -17.31 8.56 12.86
C ASP A 422 -16.31 8.35 11.70
N TYR A 423 -15.82 7.11 11.50
CA TYR A 423 -14.92 6.77 10.40
C TYR A 423 -15.55 7.02 9.03
N GLU A 424 -16.81 6.60 8.83
CA GLU A 424 -17.53 6.87 7.58
C GLU A 424 -17.66 8.38 7.31
N ARG A 425 -18.04 9.16 8.33
CA ARG A 425 -18.15 10.62 8.23
C ARG A 425 -16.82 11.26 7.85
N GLU A 426 -15.74 10.88 8.51
CA GLU A 426 -14.41 11.47 8.30
C GLU A 426 -13.77 11.04 6.97
N SER A 427 -14.08 9.83 6.50
CA SER A 427 -13.61 9.32 5.22
C SER A 427 -14.25 10.00 4.00
N GLY A 428 -15.41 10.67 4.18
CA GLY A 428 -16.23 11.19 3.10
C GLY A 428 -16.93 10.12 2.24
N GLN A 429 -16.79 8.82 2.59
CA GLN A 429 -17.37 7.70 1.86
C GLN A 429 -18.76 7.34 2.40
N MET A 430 -19.62 8.35 2.55
CA MET A 430 -20.95 8.17 3.11
C MET A 430 -21.79 7.25 2.21
N SER A 431 -22.29 6.17 2.80
CA SER A 431 -23.15 5.24 2.09
C SER A 431 -24.60 5.66 2.16
N VAL A 432 -25.26 5.68 1.00
CA VAL A 432 -26.70 5.90 0.90
C VAL A 432 -27.36 4.52 0.81
N PRO A 433 -28.38 4.23 1.63
CA PRO A 433 -29.10 2.96 1.54
C PRO A 433 -29.75 2.81 0.15
N ARG A 434 -29.99 1.58 -0.26
CA ARG A 434 -30.62 1.29 -1.54
C ARG A 434 -32.05 1.84 -1.55
N MET A 435 -32.31 2.82 -2.43
CA MET A 435 -33.64 3.38 -2.61
C MET A 435 -34.46 2.55 -3.59
N LYS A 436 -35.76 2.41 -3.33
CA LYS A 436 -36.74 1.91 -4.30
C LYS A 436 -36.95 2.94 -5.42
N GLU A 437 -37.55 2.49 -6.52
CA GLU A 437 -37.94 3.38 -7.61
C GLU A 437 -38.88 4.49 -7.13
N LYS A 438 -38.69 5.71 -7.67
CA LYS A 438 -39.50 6.86 -7.28
C LYS A 438 -40.96 6.63 -7.60
N ASN A 439 -41.81 6.71 -6.58
CA ASN A 439 -43.25 6.46 -6.70
C ASN A 439 -44.07 7.73 -7.05
N ARG A 440 -43.40 8.86 -7.30
CA ARG A 440 -43.97 10.20 -7.63
C ARG A 440 -44.92 10.79 -6.58
N ARG A 441 -44.95 10.24 -5.36
CA ARG A 441 -45.74 10.80 -4.25
C ARG A 441 -44.85 11.67 -3.37
N LYS A 442 -45.40 12.80 -2.91
CA LYS A 442 -44.72 13.77 -2.06
C LYS A 442 -45.21 13.69 -0.63
N ILE A 443 -44.30 13.80 0.33
CA ILE A 443 -44.59 13.79 1.77
C ILE A 443 -43.96 15.04 2.39
N ALA A 444 -44.75 15.78 3.18
CA ALA A 444 -44.24 16.86 4.02
C ALA A 444 -44.13 16.35 5.46
N VAL A 445 -42.95 16.49 6.07
CA VAL A 445 -42.68 16.13 7.47
C VAL A 445 -42.60 17.42 8.27
N VAL A 446 -43.52 17.64 9.20
CA VAL A 446 -43.49 18.84 10.04
C VAL A 446 -42.71 18.53 11.31
N GLY A 447 -41.43 18.90 11.33
CA GLY A 447 -40.53 18.74 12.48
C GLY A 447 -39.20 18.08 12.12
N SER A 448 -38.10 18.63 12.63
CA SER A 448 -36.72 18.20 12.35
C SER A 448 -36.04 17.51 13.54
N ASP A 449 -36.84 16.95 14.46
CA ASP A 449 -36.34 16.13 15.54
C ASP A 449 -35.89 14.74 15.03
N PRO A 450 -35.25 13.89 15.86
CA PRO A 450 -34.81 12.58 15.41
C PRO A 450 -35.93 11.72 14.83
N ALA A 451 -37.17 11.85 15.32
CA ALA A 451 -38.31 11.11 14.80
C ALA A 451 -38.68 11.57 13.38
N GLY A 452 -38.76 12.88 13.14
CA GLY A 452 -39.02 13.45 11.82
C GLY A 452 -37.92 13.08 10.81
N LEU A 453 -36.65 13.20 11.20
CA LEU A 453 -35.52 12.85 10.34
C LEU A 453 -35.41 11.35 10.05
N SER A 454 -35.74 10.49 11.02
CA SER A 454 -35.82 9.04 10.78
C SER A 454 -36.95 8.70 9.82
N PHE A 455 -38.14 9.30 9.99
CA PHE A 455 -39.26 9.10 9.08
C PHE A 455 -38.95 9.58 7.65
N ASP A 456 -38.29 10.73 7.52
CA ASP A 456 -37.78 11.24 6.23
C ASP A 456 -36.86 10.21 5.55
N GLY A 457 -35.83 9.74 6.27
CA GLY A 457 -34.91 8.73 5.76
C GLY A 457 -35.62 7.44 5.30
N ASP A 458 -36.53 6.90 6.11
CA ASP A 458 -37.27 5.69 5.79
C ASP A 458 -38.15 5.87 4.56
N MET A 459 -38.91 6.96 4.49
CA MET A 459 -39.77 7.27 3.34
C MET A 459 -38.95 7.48 2.06
N ALA A 460 -37.79 8.11 2.15
CA ALA A 460 -36.88 8.24 1.01
C ALA A 460 -36.44 6.86 0.48
N THR A 461 -36.17 5.88 1.36
CA THR A 461 -35.83 4.51 0.91
C THR A 461 -36.98 3.81 0.18
N TYR A 462 -38.24 4.17 0.48
CA TYR A 462 -39.42 3.66 -0.20
C TYR A 462 -39.77 4.40 -1.51
N GLY A 463 -38.94 5.36 -1.92
CA GLY A 463 -39.09 6.07 -3.19
C GLY A 463 -40.04 7.27 -3.15
N TYR A 464 -40.41 7.75 -1.95
CA TYR A 464 -41.16 8.99 -1.79
C TYR A 464 -40.24 10.21 -1.94
N GLU A 465 -40.80 11.33 -2.42
CA GLU A 465 -40.13 12.64 -2.40
C GLU A 465 -40.54 13.35 -1.11
N VAL A 466 -39.61 13.51 -0.18
CA VAL A 466 -39.89 14.05 1.15
C VAL A 466 -39.35 15.47 1.29
N THR A 467 -40.07 16.32 2.02
CA THR A 467 -39.64 17.67 2.41
C THR A 467 -39.86 17.83 3.90
N VAL A 468 -38.81 18.21 4.63
CA VAL A 468 -38.83 18.45 6.09
C VAL A 468 -38.91 19.95 6.38
#